data_AF-A0A1Y3MRS9-F1
#
_entry.id   AF-A0A1Y3MRS9-F1
#
_cell.length_a   1.000
_cell.length_b   1.000
_cell.length_c   1.000
_cell.angle_alpha   90.00
_cell.angle_beta   90.00
_cell.angle_gamma   90.00
#
_symmetry.space_group_name_H-M   'P 1'
#
loop_
_entity.id
_entity.type
_entity.pdbx_description
1 polymer ?
#
loop_
_entity_poly.entity_id
_entity_poly.type
_entity_poly.pdbx_seq_one_letter_code
_entity_poly.pdbx_strand_id
1 'polypeptide(L)'
;MSTNLNTYFKNELLALSSETKRKYPKIKEVSEKCILKLRSINDGGKKTNMELAEVLSQNPDFIEPLQLACETQNNKLSLISLSCLYQLLNYNAVSELAVPGYVKSLLNILNGNTEIQLKILQ
;
A
#
# COMPACT_ATOMS: atom_id res chain seq x y z
N MET A 1 -8.22 -18.63 -3.35
CA MET A 1 -6.81 -18.87 -2.98
C MET A 1 -6.44 -17.83 -1.94
N SER A 2 -6.23 -18.25 -0.69
CA SER A 2 -5.99 -17.33 0.43
C SER A 2 -4.56 -16.79 0.36
N THR A 3 -4.34 -15.75 -0.43
CA THR A 3 -3.02 -15.09 -0.52
C THR A 3 -2.63 -14.56 0.85
N ASN A 4 -1.45 -14.92 1.34
CA ASN A 4 -0.93 -14.42 2.61
C ASN A 4 -0.75 -12.90 2.51
N LEU A 5 -1.49 -12.13 3.30
CA LEU A 5 -1.49 -10.66 3.31
C LEU A 5 -0.06 -10.12 3.47
N ASN A 6 0.73 -10.73 4.35
CA ASN A 6 2.14 -10.38 4.53
C ASN A 6 2.95 -10.48 3.23
N THR A 7 2.82 -11.59 2.51
CA THR A 7 3.59 -11.83 1.28
C THR A 7 3.17 -10.84 0.19
N TYR A 8 1.86 -10.61 0.07
CA TYR A 8 1.32 -9.64 -0.87
C TYR A 8 1.79 -8.21 -0.55
N PHE A 9 1.55 -7.74 0.67
CA PHE A 9 1.92 -6.38 1.10
C PHE A 9 3.42 -6.13 0.98
N LYS A 10 4.25 -7.10 1.36
CA LYS A 10 5.71 -7.03 1.18
C LYS A 10 6.11 -6.91 -0.29
N ASN A 11 5.47 -7.67 -1.18
CA ASN A 11 5.77 -7.63 -2.62
C ASN A 11 5.38 -6.28 -3.22
N GLU A 12 4.23 -5.71 -2.84
CA GLU A 12 3.81 -4.39 -3.29
C GLU A 12 4.79 -3.30 -2.83
N LEU A 13 5.24 -3.34 -1.57
CA LEU A 13 6.26 -2.39 -1.07
C LEU A 13 7.61 -2.55 -1.79
N LEU A 14 8.00 -3.77 -2.16
CA LEU A 14 9.22 -4.02 -2.94
C LEU A 14 9.11 -3.49 -4.37
N ALA A 15 7.94 -3.66 -4.99
CA ALA A 15 7.64 -3.08 -6.30
C ALA A 15 7.69 -1.55 -6.22
N LEU A 16 7.07 -0.97 -5.19
CA LEU A 16 7.09 0.47 -4.93
C LEU A 16 8.51 1.01 -4.72
N SER A 17 9.32 0.33 -3.91
CA SER A 17 10.72 0.70 -3.66
C SER A 17 11.57 0.62 -4.93
N SER A 18 11.36 -0.42 -5.75
CA SER A 18 12.09 -0.61 -7.02
C SER A 18 11.75 0.48 -8.04
N GLU A 19 10.47 0.83 -8.14
CA GLU A 19 9.98 1.83 -9.09
C GLU A 19 10.32 3.27 -8.65
N THR A 20 10.44 3.52 -7.34
CA THR A 20 10.81 4.84 -6.78
C THR A 20 12.32 5.06 -6.64
N LYS A 21 13.15 4.02 -6.83
CA LYS A 21 14.62 4.05 -6.64
C LYS A 21 15.34 5.17 -7.39
N ARG A 22 14.87 5.56 -8.58
CA ARG A 22 15.54 6.58 -9.43
C ARG A 22 14.98 7.99 -9.28
N LYS A 23 13.69 8.15 -8.99
CA LYS A 23 13.00 9.45 -8.98
C LYS A 23 12.64 9.96 -7.58
N TYR A 24 12.39 9.06 -6.64
CA TYR A 24 11.83 9.40 -5.33
C TYR A 24 12.53 8.62 -4.21
N PRO A 25 13.80 8.95 -3.88
CA PRO A 25 14.58 8.23 -2.88
C PRO A 25 13.92 8.21 -1.49
N LYS A 26 13.11 9.23 -1.17
CA LYS A 26 12.34 9.29 0.08
C LYS A 26 11.28 8.18 0.16
N ILE A 27 10.56 7.90 -0.93
CA ILE A 27 9.55 6.83 -0.96
C ILE A 27 10.20 5.46 -0.83
N LYS A 28 11.37 5.27 -1.46
CA LYS A 28 12.18 4.05 -1.30
C LYS A 28 12.52 3.81 0.18
N GLU A 29 13.03 4.83 0.87
CA GLU A 29 13.43 4.73 2.27
C GLU A 29 12.23 4.40 3.19
N VAL A 30 11.11 5.09 3.00
CA VAL A 30 9.87 4.83 3.76
C VAL A 30 9.34 3.42 3.48
N SER A 31 9.40 2.97 2.22
CA SER A 31 8.98 1.61 1.83
C SER A 31 9.88 0.54 2.47
N GLU A 32 11.20 0.73 2.48
CA GLU A 32 12.14 -0.20 3.12
C GLU A 32 11.95 -0.24 4.65
N LYS A 33 11.70 0.91 5.28
CA LYS A 33 11.35 1.00 6.70
C LYS A 33 10.06 0.23 7.00
N CYS A 34 9.03 0.35 6.15
CA CYS A 34 7.80 -0.42 6.28
C CYS A 34 8.04 -1.92 6.13
N ILE A 35 8.84 -2.37 5.16
CA ILE A 35 9.18 -3.79 5.00
C ILE A 35 9.89 -4.34 6.24
N LEU A 36 10.81 -3.57 6.83
CA LEU A 36 11.50 -3.97 8.06
C LEU A 36 10.54 -4.06 9.24
N LYS A 37 9.69 -3.04 9.46
CA LYS A 37 8.64 -3.08 10.50
C LYS A 37 7.72 -4.27 10.31
N LEU A 38 7.25 -4.52 9.09
CA LEU A 38 6.38 -5.65 8.75
C LEU A 38 7.05 -6.99 9.09
N ARG A 39 8.34 -7.14 8.78
CA ARG A 39 9.13 -8.33 9.12
C ARG A 39 9.30 -8.51 10.62
N SER A 40 9.53 -7.42 11.36
CA SER A 40 9.63 -7.45 12.83
C SER A 40 8.29 -7.81 13.49
N ILE A 41 7.18 -7.31 12.95
CA ILE A 41 5.83 -7.61 13.45
C ILE A 41 5.45 -9.06 13.14
N ASN A 42 5.75 -9.51 11.93
CA ASN A 42 5.47 -10.85 11.47
C ASN A 42 6.63 -11.80 11.86
N ASP A 43 6.80 -12.00 13.16
CA ASP A 43 7.83 -12.84 13.81
C ASP A 43 7.89 -14.24 13.17
N GLY A 44 8.67 -14.37 12.09
CA GLY A 44 8.84 -15.62 11.34
C GLY A 44 7.61 -16.12 10.56
N GLY A 45 6.60 -15.30 10.26
CA GLY A 45 5.42 -15.76 9.50
C GLY A 45 4.34 -16.46 10.33
N LYS A 46 4.38 -16.31 11.66
CA LYS A 46 3.44 -16.95 12.58
C LYS A 46 2.10 -16.23 12.73
N LYS A 47 2.00 -14.95 12.36
CA LYS A 47 0.77 -14.17 12.48
C LYS A 47 -0.20 -14.51 11.36
N THR A 48 -1.46 -14.71 11.73
CA THR A 48 -2.55 -14.85 10.79
C THR A 48 -2.79 -13.54 10.02
N ASN A 49 -3.50 -13.63 8.88
CA ASN A 49 -3.84 -12.43 8.10
C ASN A 49 -4.65 -11.42 8.93
N MET A 50 -5.49 -11.88 9.86
CA MET A 50 -6.28 -11.01 10.75
C MET A 50 -5.39 -10.27 11.76
N GLU A 51 -4.51 -10.97 12.47
CA GLU A 51 -3.60 -10.32 13.43
C GLU A 51 -2.69 -9.32 12.73
N LEU A 52 -2.23 -9.64 11.52
CA LEU A 52 -1.43 -8.71 10.72
C LEU A 52 -2.26 -7.50 10.31
N ALA A 53 -3.52 -7.70 9.88
CA ALA A 53 -4.43 -6.63 9.52
C ALA A 53 -4.71 -5.69 10.70
N GLU A 54 -4.96 -6.22 11.90
CA GLU A 54 -5.10 -5.41 13.11
C GLU A 54 -3.86 -4.57 13.38
N VAL A 55 -2.67 -5.16 13.31
CA VAL A 55 -1.43 -4.40 13.53
C VAL A 55 -1.25 -3.32 12.46
N LEU A 56 -1.54 -3.61 11.19
CA LEU A 56 -1.47 -2.62 10.11
C LEU A 56 -2.48 -1.47 10.34
N SER A 57 -3.69 -1.78 10.81
CA SER A 57 -4.71 -0.79 11.15
C SER A 57 -4.30 0.11 12.34
N GLN A 58 -3.54 -0.42 13.29
CA GLN A 58 -2.98 0.35 14.41
C GLN A 58 -1.73 1.17 14.03
N ASN A 59 -1.12 0.91 12.87
CA ASN A 59 0.13 1.52 12.46
C ASN A 59 -0.05 2.33 11.16
N PRO A 60 -0.46 3.61 11.24
CA PRO A 60 -0.65 4.45 10.06
C PRO A 60 0.65 4.69 9.26
N ASP A 61 1.83 4.43 9.85
CA ASP A 61 3.12 4.50 9.15
C ASP A 61 3.17 3.64 7.87
N PHE A 62 2.44 2.52 7.82
CA PHE A 62 2.40 1.66 6.64
C PHE A 62 1.69 2.28 5.44
N ILE A 63 0.95 3.36 5.68
CA ILE A 63 0.16 4.09 4.70
C ILE A 63 0.95 5.25 4.11
N GLU A 64 1.93 5.76 4.84
CA GLU A 64 2.84 6.82 4.39
C GLU A 64 3.48 6.53 3.00
N PRO A 65 4.08 5.35 2.72
CA PRO A 65 4.68 5.09 1.41
C PRO A 65 3.64 5.05 0.28
N LEU A 66 2.43 4.55 0.56
CA LEU A 66 1.33 4.48 -0.40
C LEU A 66 0.80 5.88 -0.73
N GLN A 67 0.64 6.73 0.28
CA GLN A 67 0.23 8.13 0.08
C GLN A 67 1.26 8.89 -0.75
N LEU A 68 2.54 8.80 -0.38
CA LEU A 68 3.61 9.45 -1.13
C LEU A 68 3.67 8.95 -2.58
N ALA A 69 3.46 7.65 -2.81
CA ALA A 69 3.40 7.10 -4.14
C ALA A 69 2.22 7.65 -4.97
N CYS A 70 1.05 7.83 -4.36
CA CYS A 70 -0.10 8.48 -5.01
C CYS A 70 0.14 9.96 -5.33
N GLU A 71 0.96 10.65 -4.53
CA GLU A 71 1.35 12.05 -4.78
C GLU A 71 2.31 12.20 -5.97
N THR A 72 3.06 11.15 -6.33
CA THR A 72 4.00 11.22 -7.47
C THR A 72 3.34 11.37 -8.84
N GLN A 73 2.00 11.22 -8.92
CA GLN A 73 1.20 11.17 -10.14
C GLN A 73 1.71 10.19 -11.22
N ASN A 74 2.52 9.20 -10.83
CA ASN A 74 3.02 8.19 -11.75
C ASN A 74 2.02 7.03 -11.83
N ASN A 75 1.47 6.80 -13.03
CA ASN A 75 0.55 5.73 -13.36
C ASN A 75 0.87 4.38 -12.69
N LYS A 76 2.13 3.92 -12.78
CA LYS A 76 2.54 2.64 -12.20
C LYS A 76 2.52 2.65 -10.67
N LEU A 77 3.01 3.71 -10.05
CA LEU A 77 3.08 3.84 -8.59
C LEU A 77 1.69 3.98 -7.98
N SER A 78 0.84 4.76 -8.65
CA SER A 78 -0.57 4.91 -8.32
C SER A 78 -1.32 3.58 -8.41
N LEU A 79 -1.12 2.79 -9.47
CA LEU A 79 -1.76 1.48 -9.63
C LEU A 79 -1.32 0.48 -8.56
N ILE A 80 -0.01 0.36 -8.29
CA ILE A 80 0.52 -0.52 -7.21
C ILE A 80 -0.08 -0.10 -5.87
N SER A 81 -0.05 1.20 -5.57
CA SER A 81 -0.60 1.70 -4.30
C SER A 81 -2.09 1.41 -4.19
N LEU A 82 -2.84 1.60 -5.27
CA LEU A 82 -4.27 1.34 -5.33
C LEU A 82 -4.61 -0.14 -5.11
N SER A 83 -3.97 -1.06 -5.84
CA SER A 83 -4.17 -2.50 -5.68
C SER A 83 -3.81 -2.95 -4.26
N CYS A 84 -2.71 -2.44 -3.72
CA CYS A 84 -2.28 -2.69 -2.36
C CYS A 84 -3.34 -2.25 -1.33
N LEU A 85 -3.90 -1.05 -1.51
CA LEU A 85 -4.94 -0.49 -0.67
C LEU A 85 -6.27 -1.25 -0.74
N TYR A 86 -6.72 -1.60 -1.94
CA TYR A 86 -7.94 -2.42 -2.11
C TYR A 86 -7.81 -3.75 -1.37
N GLN A 87 -6.64 -4.37 -1.45
CA GLN A 87 -6.40 -5.61 -0.75
C GLN A 87 -6.39 -5.40 0.77
N LEU A 88 -5.72 -4.36 1.28
CA LEU A 88 -5.74 -4.02 2.71
C LEU A 88 -7.16 -3.78 3.23
N LEU A 89 -8.01 -3.09 2.46
CA LEU A 89 -9.43 -2.91 2.76
C LEU A 89 -10.18 -4.23 2.84
N ASN A 90 -9.95 -5.16 1.89
CA ASN A 90 -10.55 -6.50 1.93
C ASN A 90 -10.16 -7.30 3.19
N TYR A 91 -8.98 -7.02 3.75
CA TYR A 91 -8.53 -7.64 5.00
C TYR A 91 -8.89 -6.84 6.26
N ASN A 92 -9.62 -5.72 6.16
CA ASN A 92 -9.87 -4.76 7.25
C ASN A 92 -8.56 -4.27 7.92
N ALA A 93 -7.46 -4.22 7.16
CA ALA A 93 -6.14 -3.84 7.63
C ALA A 93 -5.92 -2.31 7.67
N VAL A 94 -7.02 -1.56 7.68
CA VAL A 94 -7.05 -0.12 7.43
C VAL A 94 -7.74 0.59 8.57
N SER A 95 -7.07 1.59 9.16
CA SER A 95 -7.65 2.42 10.22
C SER A 95 -8.73 3.35 9.66
N GLU A 96 -9.83 3.53 10.39
CA GLU A 96 -10.88 4.51 10.04
C GLU A 96 -10.33 5.94 9.87
N LEU A 97 -9.29 6.30 10.63
CA LEU A 97 -8.62 7.60 10.54
C LEU A 97 -7.84 7.80 9.23
N ALA A 98 -7.46 6.73 8.56
CA ALA A 98 -6.74 6.78 7.29
C ALA A 98 -7.71 6.79 6.09
N VAL A 99 -9.00 6.49 6.28
CA VAL A 99 -10.08 6.52 5.27
C VAL A 99 -10.08 7.80 4.43
N PRO A 100 -10.05 9.01 5.03
CA PRO A 100 -10.04 10.25 4.25
C PRO A 100 -8.78 10.40 3.40
N GLY A 101 -7.64 9.95 3.92
CA GLY A 101 -6.36 9.91 3.21
C GLY A 101 -6.42 9.01 1.99
N TYR A 102 -7.02 7.82 2.10
CA TYR A 102 -7.19 6.93 0.95
C TYR A 102 -8.17 7.50 -0.07
N VAL A 103 -9.33 7.99 0.34
CA VAL A 103 -10.31 8.56 -0.59
C VAL A 103 -9.66 9.68 -1.39
N LYS A 104 -8.86 10.53 -0.74
CA LYS A 104 -8.11 11.58 -1.42
C LYS A 104 -7.07 11.03 -2.40
N SER A 105 -6.29 10.03 -2.00
CA SER A 105 -5.34 9.36 -2.89
C SER A 105 -6.03 8.69 -4.09
N LEU A 106 -7.16 8.01 -3.86
CA LEU A 106 -7.98 7.35 -4.88
C LEU A 106 -8.55 8.38 -5.88
N LEU A 107 -9.09 9.49 -5.37
CA LEU A 107 -9.56 10.61 -6.20
C LEU A 107 -8.43 11.26 -6.99
N ASN A 108 -7.22 11.36 -6.43
CA ASN A 108 -6.06 11.89 -7.15
C ASN A 108 -5.64 10.97 -8.31
N ILE A 109 -5.72 9.66 -8.12
CA ILE A 109 -5.46 8.66 -9.16
C ILE A 109 -6.53 8.72 -10.26
N LEU A 110 -7.81 8.80 -9.87
CA LEU A 110 -8.95 8.90 -10.77
C LEU A 110 -8.93 10.20 -11.60
N ASN A 111 -8.60 11.34 -10.98
CA ASN A 111 -8.48 12.62 -11.67
C ASN A 111 -7.24 12.70 -12.56
N GLY A 112 -6.18 11.92 -12.25
CA GLY A 112 -4.93 11.94 -13.00
C GLY A 112 -4.91 11.05 -14.24
N ASN A 113 -5.77 10.02 -14.34
CA ASN A 113 -5.66 9.02 -15.40
C ASN A 113 -7.02 8.46 -15.86
N THR A 114 -7.44 8.88 -17.04
CA THR A 114 -8.62 8.38 -17.78
C THR A 114 -8.56 6.88 -18.10
N GLU A 115 -7.38 6.24 -18.12
CA GLU A 115 -7.24 4.79 -18.31
C GLU A 115 -7.61 3.95 -17.08
N ILE A 116 -7.52 4.50 -15.86
CA ILE A 116 -7.86 3.76 -14.63
C ILE A 116 -9.39 3.68 -14.43
N GLN A 117 -10.14 4.69 -14.89
CA GLN A 117 -11.61 4.62 -14.94
C GLN A 117 -12.11 3.44 -15.78
N LEU A 118 -11.43 3.11 -16.87
CA LEU A 118 -11.81 1.98 -17.73
C LEU A 118 -11.56 0.62 -17.08
N LYS A 119 -10.56 0.49 -16.19
CA LYS A 119 -10.29 -0.77 -15.48
C LYS A 119 -11.14 -0.99 -14.23
N ILE A 120 -11.69 0.05 -13.62
CA ILE A 120 -12.62 -0.10 -12.48
C ILE A 120 -14.03 -0.51 -12.97
N LEU A 121 -14.35 -0.25 -14.24
CA LEU A 121 -15.62 -0.63 -14.87
C LEU A 121 -15.63 -2.04 -15.50
N GLN A 122 -14.50 -2.77 -15.50
CA GLN A 122 -14.37 -4.11 -16.12
C GLN A 122 -14.23 -5.24 -15.10
#